data_AF-A0A954KQJ1-F1
#
_entry.id   AF-A0A954KQJ1-F1
#
_cell.length_a   1.000
_cell.length_b   1.000
_cell.length_c   1.000
_cell.angle_alpha   90.00
_cell.angle_beta   90.00
_cell.angle_gamma   90.00
#
_symmetry.space_group_name_H-M   'P 1'
#
loop_
_entity.id
_entity.type
_entity.pdbx_description
1 polymer ?
#
loop_
_entity_poly.entity_id
_entity_poly.type
_entity_poly.pdbx_seq_one_letter_code
_entity_poly.pdbx_strand_id
1 'polypeptide(L)'
;MTDDVNDPLEEEVLGEIEVNVEPRIDKLDELGVTVEELSDAIEAALDQEERMLDNMENPDDICPIEEIPVELNGKTYKLEEVAIIEVSGDLEVLF
;
A
#
# COMPACT_ATOMS: atom_id res chain seq x y z
N MET A 1 -31.20 -28.07 -24.32
CA MET A 1 -30.80 -28.30 -22.93
C MET A 1 -29.53 -27.49 -22.76
N THR A 2 -29.70 -26.30 -22.21
CA THR A 2 -28.64 -25.40 -21.77
C THR A 2 -27.92 -26.10 -20.63
N ASP A 3 -26.65 -26.43 -20.83
CA ASP A 3 -25.74 -26.79 -19.74
C ASP A 3 -24.78 -25.61 -19.60
N ASP A 4 -25.31 -24.60 -18.92
CA ASP A 4 -24.58 -23.45 -18.41
C ASP A 4 -24.15 -23.86 -17.00
N VAL A 5 -22.95 -24.42 -16.89
CA VAL A 5 -22.38 -24.86 -15.61
C VAL A 5 -21.24 -23.93 -15.24
N ASN A 6 -21.66 -22.80 -14.67
CA ASN A 6 -21.25 -22.35 -13.35
C ASN A 6 -19.73 -22.36 -13.10
N ASP A 7 -19.08 -21.26 -13.45
CA ASP A 7 -17.88 -20.78 -12.76
C ASP A 7 -18.34 -20.26 -11.39
N PRO A 8 -18.13 -20.95 -10.24
CA PRO A 8 -18.11 -20.25 -8.98
C PRO A 8 -16.81 -19.46 -8.99
N LEU A 9 -16.87 -18.21 -9.46
CA LEU A 9 -15.92 -17.22 -9.00
C LEU A 9 -16.11 -17.19 -7.49
N GLU A 10 -15.25 -17.90 -6.77
CA GLU A 10 -14.92 -17.61 -5.39
C GLU A 10 -14.39 -16.18 -5.44
N GLU A 11 -15.30 -15.20 -5.37
CA GLU A 11 -14.99 -13.83 -5.02
C GLU A 11 -14.40 -13.93 -3.63
N GLU A 12 -13.08 -14.11 -3.57
CA GLU A 12 -12.27 -13.81 -2.41
C GLU A 12 -12.66 -12.40 -2.01
N VAL A 13 -13.51 -12.29 -1.00
CA VAL A 13 -13.85 -11.02 -0.36
C VAL A 13 -12.59 -10.62 0.39
N LEU A 14 -11.60 -10.11 -0.34
CA LEU A 14 -10.54 -9.31 0.20
C LEU A 14 -11.26 -8.11 0.81
N GLY A 15 -11.37 -8.08 2.14
CA GLY A 15 -11.98 -6.97 2.85
C GLY A 15 -11.39 -5.67 2.30
N GLU A 16 -12.25 -4.72 1.92
CA GLU A 16 -11.80 -3.45 1.37
C GLU A 16 -11.05 -2.70 2.47
N ILE A 17 -9.72 -2.74 2.41
CA ILE A 17 -8.86 -1.90 3.22
C ILE A 17 -8.71 -0.56 2.51
N GLU A 18 -9.30 0.49 3.10
CA GLU A 18 -9.09 1.85 2.64
C GLU A 18 -7.80 2.39 3.28
N VAL A 19 -6.77 2.59 2.47
CA VAL A 19 -5.54 3.23 2.93
C VAL A 19 -5.59 4.71 2.55
N ASN A 20 -5.74 5.58 3.55
CA ASN A 20 -5.65 7.01 3.38
C ASN A 20 -4.20 7.46 3.63
N VAL A 21 -3.57 8.08 2.64
CA VAL A 21 -2.20 8.60 2.74
C VAL A 21 -2.23 10.12 2.65
N GLU A 22 -2.01 10.81 3.77
CA GLU A 22 -1.94 12.26 3.83
C GLU A 22 -0.48 12.75 3.85
N PRO A 23 -0.01 13.44 2.80
CA PRO A 23 1.37 13.92 2.75
C PRO A 23 1.64 14.99 3.83
N ARG A 24 2.73 14.86 4.58
CA ARG A 24 3.14 15.86 5.56
C ARG A 24 3.80 17.04 4.86
N ILE A 25 3.01 18.03 4.49
CA ILE A 25 3.46 19.22 3.77
C ILE A 25 4.63 19.91 4.49
N ASP A 26 4.59 20.03 5.83
CA ASP A 26 5.70 20.60 6.61
C ASP A 26 7.01 19.82 6.46
N LYS A 27 6.93 18.48 6.39
CA LYS A 27 8.11 17.62 6.24
C LYS A 27 8.64 17.65 4.82
N LEU A 28 7.74 17.65 3.83
CA LEU A 28 8.08 17.79 2.42
C LEU A 28 8.77 19.13 2.15
N ASP A 29 8.27 20.23 2.72
CA ASP A 29 8.89 21.55 2.61
C ASP A 29 10.28 21.59 3.27
N GLU A 30 10.45 20.98 4.46
CA GLU A 30 11.75 20.85 5.14
C GLU A 30 12.77 20.04 4.32
N LEU A 31 12.29 19.00 3.63
CA LEU A 31 13.09 18.15 2.76
C LEU A 31 13.33 18.77 1.37
N GLY A 32 12.61 19.85 1.03
CA GLY A 32 12.62 20.44 -0.31
C GLY A 32 12.07 19.50 -1.37
N VAL A 33 11.08 18.67 -1.00
CA VAL A 33 10.44 17.64 -1.83
C VAL A 33 9.02 18.09 -2.14
N THR A 34 8.56 17.85 -3.36
CA THR A 34 7.18 18.17 -3.75
C THR A 34 6.24 16.99 -3.50
N VAL A 35 4.94 17.26 -3.41
CA VAL A 35 3.92 16.20 -3.29
C VAL A 35 3.98 15.25 -4.49
N GLU A 36 4.27 15.74 -5.69
CA GLU A 36 4.45 14.91 -6.88
C GLU A 36 5.62 13.93 -6.71
N GLU A 37 6.78 14.40 -6.25
CA GLU A 37 7.93 13.52 -5.99
C GLU A 37 7.66 12.49 -4.89
N LEU A 38 6.91 12.88 -3.85
CA LEU A 38 6.47 11.94 -2.83
C LEU A 38 5.56 10.87 -3.45
N SER A 39 4.57 11.27 -4.24
CA SER A 39 3.66 10.34 -4.89
C SER A 39 4.39 9.35 -5.79
N ASP A 40 5.36 9.83 -6.58
CA ASP A 40 6.19 9.02 -7.47
C ASP A 40 7.04 8.01 -6.66
N ALA A 41 7.64 8.47 -5.55
CA ALA A 41 8.40 7.60 -4.65
C ALA A 41 7.53 6.55 -3.93
N ILE A 42 6.31 6.91 -3.55
CA ILE A 42 5.33 5.98 -2.96
C ILE A 42 4.93 4.94 -3.99
N GLU A 43 4.58 5.35 -5.20
CA GLU A 43 4.19 4.43 -6.28
C GLU A 43 5.34 3.46 -6.61
N ALA A 44 6.57 3.96 -6.71
CA ALA A 44 7.74 3.13 -6.95
C ALA A 44 8.00 2.13 -5.81
N ALA A 45 7.81 2.56 -4.56
CA ALA A 45 7.97 1.67 -3.41
C ALA A 45 6.87 0.60 -3.34
N LEU A 46 5.64 0.96 -3.69
CA LEU A 46 4.52 0.03 -3.78
C LEU A 46 4.69 -0.98 -4.93
N ASP A 47 5.14 -0.57 -6.13
CA ASP A 47 5.44 -1.50 -7.25
C ASP A 47 6.53 -2.50 -6.85
N GLN A 48 7.52 -2.04 -6.09
CA GLN A 48 8.57 -2.90 -5.57
C GLN A 48 8.03 -3.90 -4.55
N GLU A 49 7.22 -3.46 -3.59
CA GLU A 49 6.59 -4.34 -2.59
C GLU A 49 5.61 -5.32 -3.24
N GLU A 50 4.80 -4.89 -4.21
CA GLU A 50 3.88 -5.77 -4.97
C GLU A 50 4.65 -6.91 -5.64
N ARG A 51 5.80 -6.60 -6.29
CA ARG A 51 6.67 -7.63 -6.87
C ARG A 51 7.28 -8.56 -5.82
N MET A 52 7.53 -8.08 -4.61
CA MET A 52 8.00 -8.93 -3.52
C MET A 52 6.86 -9.84 -3.04
N LEU A 53 5.65 -9.28 -2.89
CA LEU A 53 4.42 -9.99 -2.51
C LEU A 53 4.09 -11.13 -3.47
N ASP A 54 4.19 -10.89 -4.79
CA ASP A 54 3.91 -11.89 -5.84
C ASP A 54 4.83 -13.12 -5.71
N ASN A 55 6.04 -12.90 -5.17
CA ASN A 55 7.04 -13.94 -4.96
C ASN A 55 7.03 -14.48 -3.51
N MET A 56 6.10 -13.99 -2.67
CA MET A 56 6.02 -14.30 -1.25
C MET A 56 5.01 -15.41 -0.97
N GLU A 57 5.47 -16.49 -0.33
CA GLU A 57 4.66 -17.69 -0.09
C GLU A 57 3.71 -17.54 1.12
N ASN A 58 3.89 -16.51 1.96
CA ASN A 58 3.08 -16.28 3.17
C ASN A 58 2.65 -14.81 3.32
N PRO A 59 1.34 -14.53 3.52
CA PRO A 59 0.81 -13.18 3.70
C PRO A 59 1.05 -12.58 5.10
N ASP A 60 1.55 -13.36 6.06
CA ASP A 60 1.94 -12.85 7.40
C ASP A 60 3.27 -12.05 7.37
N ASP A 61 4.02 -12.13 6.29
CA ASP A 61 5.31 -11.44 6.13
C ASP A 61 5.15 -10.10 5.36
N ILE A 62 3.91 -9.68 5.11
CA ILE A 62 3.60 -8.41 4.45
C ILE A 62 4.07 -7.25 5.32
N CYS A 63 4.98 -6.44 4.77
CA CYS A 63 5.44 -5.23 5.44
C CYS A 63 4.27 -4.23 5.53
N PRO A 64 3.99 -3.66 6.72
CA PRO A 64 2.92 -2.68 6.85
C PRO A 64 3.25 -1.43 6.01
N ILE A 65 2.22 -0.87 5.36
CA ILE A 65 2.36 0.25 4.41
C ILE A 65 3.08 1.48 5.01
N GLU A 66 2.95 1.69 6.32
CA GLU A 66 3.62 2.76 7.06
C GLU A 66 5.15 2.61 7.12
N GLU A 67 5.66 1.38 7.08
CA GLU A 67 7.09 1.08 7.13
C GLU A 67 7.75 0.98 5.76
N ILE A 68 6.97 1.13 4.68
CA ILE A 68 7.48 1.07 3.31
C ILE A 68 8.59 2.11 3.13
N PRO A 69 9.79 1.67 2.68
CA PRO A 69 10.91 2.58 2.44
C PRO A 69 10.67 3.37 1.15
N VAL A 70 10.57 4.69 1.26
CA VAL A 70 10.46 5.62 0.13
C VAL A 70 11.76 6.39 -0.04
N GLU A 71 12.25 6.49 -1.27
CA GLU A 71 13.44 7.29 -1.57
C GLU A 71 13.04 8.71 -1.99
N LEU A 72 13.47 9.70 -1.21
CA LEU A 72 13.18 11.10 -1.44
C LEU A 72 14.47 11.91 -1.39
N ASN A 73 14.75 12.66 -2.45
CA ASN A 73 15.95 13.50 -2.55
C ASN A 73 17.26 12.71 -2.29
N GLY A 74 17.30 11.45 -2.74
CA GLY A 74 18.44 10.54 -2.56
C GLY A 74 18.65 10.02 -1.13
N LYS A 75 17.64 10.13 -0.27
CA LYS A 75 17.62 9.53 1.07
C LYS A 75 16.40 8.65 1.23
N THR A 76 16.59 7.50 1.87
CA THR A 76 15.50 6.61 2.24
C THR A 76 14.84 7.09 3.53
N TYR A 77 13.53 7.26 3.49
CA TYR A 77 12.68 7.53 4.64
C TYR A 77 11.60 6.49 4.71
N LYS A 78 10.99 6.29 5.88
CA LYS A 78 9.76 5.51 5.95
C LYS A 78 8.58 6.34 5.49
N LEU A 79 7.56 5.69 4.94
CA LEU A 79 6.34 6.37 4.53
C LEU A 79 5.70 7.16 5.70
N GLU A 80 5.69 6.60 6.91
CA GLU A 80 5.18 7.25 8.14
C GLU A 80 5.91 8.54 8.53
N GLU A 81 7.15 8.73 8.06
CA GLU A 81 7.92 9.93 8.37
C GLU A 81 7.49 11.11 7.52
N VAL A 82 7.11 10.85 6.27
CA VAL A 82 6.84 11.85 5.23
C VAL A 82 5.36 11.98 4.88
N ALA A 83 4.56 10.99 5.24
CA ALA A 83 3.11 10.98 5.12
C ALA A 83 2.49 10.38 6.39
N ILE A 84 1.24 10.73 6.66
CA ILE A 84 0.40 10.08 7.66
C ILE A 84 -0.35 9.00 6.91
N ILE A 85 -0.22 7.75 7.36
CA ILE A 85 -0.98 6.63 6.81
C ILE A 85 -2.07 6.28 7.83
N GLU A 86 -3.32 6.28 7.37
CA GLU A 86 -4.44 5.77 8.12
C GLU A 86 -5.03 4.60 7.34
N VAL A 87 -4.86 3.39 7.87
CA VAL A 87 -5.51 2.20 7.35
C VAL A 87 -6.87 2.07 8.04
N SER A 88 -7.93 2.34 7.30
CA SER A 88 -9.31 2.14 7.74
C SER A 88 -9.85 0.89 7.05
N GLY A 89 -10.13 -0.15 7.82
CA GLY A 89 -10.69 -1.39 7.31
C GLY A 89 -11.64 -1.98 8.33
N ASP A 90 -12.79 -2.45 7.84
CA ASP A 90 -13.70 -3.27 8.62
C ASP A 90 -13.03 -4.66 8.81
N LEU A 91 -12.19 -4.76 9.83
CA LEU A 91 -11.54 -6.01 10.28
C LEU A 91 -12.57 -6.95 10.95
N GLU A 92 -13.86 -6.82 10.62
CA GLU A 92 -14.97 -7.60 11.18
C GLU A 92 -15.26 -8.88 10.37
N VAL A 93 -14.56 -9.15 9.26
CA VAL A 93 -14.82 -10.35 8.41
C VAL A 93 -13.93 -11.57 8.77
N LEU A 94 -13.13 -11.49 9.84
CA LEU A 94 -12.13 -12.53 10.19
C LEU A 94 -12.49 -13.46 11.37
N PHE A 95 -13.75 -13.48 11.84
CA PHE A 95 -14.17 -14.37 12.95
C PHE A 95 -15.36 -15.27 12.63
#